data_AF-A0A1G8UAZ0-F1
#
_entry.id   AF-A0A1G8UAZ0-F1
#
_cell.length_a   1.000
_cell.length_b   1.000
_cell.length_c   1.000
_cell.angle_alpha   90.00
_cell.angle_beta   90.00
_cell.angle_gamma   90.00
#
_symmetry.space_group_name_H-M   'P 1'
#
loop_
_entity.id
_entity.type
_entity.pdbx_description
1 polymer ?
#
loop_
_entity_poly.entity_id
_entity_poly.type
_entity_poly.pdbx_seq_one_letter_code
_entity_poly.pdbx_strand_id
1 'polypeptide(L)' 'MTRILAAALIASAALTGAASALTSTSAVAQQQIERVLPGADLSGLSASQLAAVAQEIDNTDGAANKEAAAEALIRAYR' A
#
# COMPACT_ATOMS: atom_id res chain seq x y z
N MET A 1 -28.63 -9.25 -29.96
CA MET A 1 -27.26 -8.68 -29.82
C MET A 1 -27.20 -7.57 -28.76
N THR A 2 -27.85 -7.71 -27.59
CA THR A 2 -27.96 -6.62 -26.59
C THR A 2 -27.41 -6.98 -25.21
N ARG A 3 -26.91 -8.21 -25.01
CA ARG A 3 -26.49 -8.72 -23.69
C ARG A 3 -25.01 -8.53 -23.37
N ILE A 4 -24.18 -8.22 -24.36
CA ILE A 4 -22.71 -8.12 -24.17
C ILE A 4 -22.31 -6.78 -23.53
N LEU A 5 -23.07 -5.70 -23.77
CA LEU A 5 -22.78 -4.36 -23.24
C LEU A 5 -22.96 -4.23 -21.72
N ALA A 6 -23.86 -5.01 -21.11
CA ALA A 6 -24.13 -4.92 -19.67
C ALA A 6 -23.03 -5.54 -18.80
N ALA A 7 -22.36 -6.59 -19.28
CA ALA A 7 -21.33 -7.29 -18.51
C ALA A 7 -20.03 -6.47 -18.36
N ALA A 8 -19.69 -5.65 -19.36
CA ALA A 8 -18.52 -4.78 -19.30
C ALA A 8 -18.67 -3.65 -18.26
N LEU A 9 -19.89 -3.14 -18.06
CA LEU A 9 -20.14 -2.04 -17.12
C LEU A 9 -20.00 -2.48 -15.65
N ILE A 10 -20.44 -3.71 -15.34
CA ILE A 10 -20.36 -4.30 -13.99
C ILE A 10 -18.90 -4.62 -13.63
N ALA A 11 -18.11 -5.13 -14.59
CA ALA A 11 -16.69 -5.37 -14.39
C ALA A 11 -15.90 -4.08 -14.11
N SER A 12 -16.24 -2.98 -14.80
CA SER A 12 -15.62 -1.67 -14.57
C SER A 12 -15.95 -1.08 -13.19
N ALA A 13 -17.17 -1.26 -12.70
CA ALA A 13 -17.55 -0.81 -11.35
C ALA A 13 -16.83 -1.60 -10.25
N ALA A 14 -16.65 -2.91 -10.43
CA ALA A 14 -15.88 -3.74 -9.51
C ALA A 14 -14.37 -3.40 -9.54
N LEU A 15 -13.80 -3.12 -10.72
CA LEU A 15 -12.41 -2.69 -10.86
C LEU A 15 -12.17 -1.30 -10.26
N THR A 16 -13.10 -0.35 -10.45
CA THR A 16 -12.99 0.99 -9.87
C THR A 16 -13.13 0.97 -8.35
N GLY A 17 -14.00 0.11 -7.81
CA GLY A 17 -14.15 -0.10 -6.37
C GLY A 17 -12.90 -0.72 -5.72
N ALA A 18 -12.31 -1.73 -6.37
CA ALA A 18 -11.08 -2.38 -5.91
C ALA A 18 -9.86 -1.46 -5.99
N ALA A 19 -9.73 -0.66 -7.05
CA ALA A 19 -8.64 0.32 -7.20
C ALA A 19 -8.73 1.46 -6.17
N SER A 20 -9.94 1.89 -5.83
CA SER A 20 -10.16 2.90 -4.79
C SER A 20 -9.78 2.38 -3.40
N ALA A 21 -10.13 1.13 -3.08
CA ALA A 21 -9.72 0.49 -1.82
C ALA A 21 -8.20 0.31 -1.73
N LEU A 22 -7.54 -0.15 -2.82
CA LEU A 22 -6.09 -0.27 -2.87
C LEU A 22 -5.39 1.08 -2.67
N THR A 23 -5.93 2.13 -3.29
CA THR A 23 -5.41 3.50 -3.17
C THR A 23 -5.55 4.01 -1.73
N SER A 24 -6.72 3.86 -1.11
CA SER A 24 -6.93 4.23 0.30
C SER A 24 -6.01 3.47 1.25
N THR A 25 -5.83 2.16 1.05
CA THR A 25 -4.90 1.35 1.85
C THR A 25 -3.46 1.81 1.68
N SER A 26 -3.02 2.15 0.46
CA SER A 26 -1.66 2.65 0.22
C SER A 26 -1.39 4.01 0.88
N ALA A 27 -2.37 4.91 0.89
CA ALA A 27 -2.23 6.21 1.55
C ALA A 27 -2.10 6.07 3.07
N VAL A 28 -2.88 5.17 3.67
CA VAL A 28 -2.78 4.85 5.11
C VAL A 28 -1.43 4.21 5.44
N ALA A 29 -0.96 3.27 4.61
CA ALA A 29 0.34 2.64 4.77
C ALA A 29 1.49 3.66 4.66
N GLN A 30 1.46 4.56 3.67
CA GLN A 30 2.44 5.65 3.53
C GLN A 30 2.45 6.54 4.78
N GLN A 31 1.29 6.96 5.27
CA GLN A 31 1.19 7.79 6.47
C GLN A 31 1.75 7.09 7.74
N GLN A 32 1.57 5.78 7.86
CA GLN A 32 2.19 5.02 8.96
C GLN A 32 3.71 5.00 8.83
N ILE A 33 4.22 4.69 7.64
CA ILE A 33 5.66 4.61 7.38
C ILE A 33 6.29 5.99 7.59
N GLU A 34 5.67 7.06 7.12
CA GLU A 34 6.17 8.43 7.25
C GLU A 34 6.19 8.93 8.71
N ARG A 35 5.29 8.41 9.58
CA ARG A 35 5.34 8.69 11.03
C ARG A 35 6.49 7.99 11.73
N VAL A 36 6.85 6.80 11.28
CA VAL A 36 7.93 6.01 11.87
C VAL A 36 9.27 6.47 11.30
N LEU A 37 9.36 6.58 9.97
CA LEU A 37 10.56 6.92 9.21
C LEU A 37 10.32 8.18 8.35
N PRO A 38 10.38 9.38 8.95
CA PRO A 38 10.12 10.62 8.24
C PRO A 38 11.19 10.88 7.18
N GLY A 39 10.76 11.17 5.95
CA GLY A 39 11.66 11.41 4.81
C GLY A 39 12.11 10.15 4.07
N ALA A 40 11.54 8.98 4.39
CA ALA A 40 11.76 7.77 3.60
C ALA A 40 11.29 7.94 2.15
N ASP A 41 12.11 7.52 1.19
CA ASP A 41 11.76 7.58 -0.23
C ASP A 41 10.78 6.46 -0.59
N LEU A 42 9.49 6.75 -0.46
CA LEU A 42 8.41 5.81 -0.76
C LEU A 42 7.93 5.89 -2.21
N SER A 43 8.38 6.89 -2.98
CA SER A 43 7.92 7.17 -4.34
C SER A 43 8.26 6.08 -5.38
N GLY A 44 9.08 5.09 -5.02
CA GLY A 44 9.37 3.92 -5.84
C GLY A 44 8.59 2.66 -5.46
N LEU A 45 7.83 2.68 -4.37
CA LEU A 45 7.16 1.48 -3.84
C LEU A 45 5.75 1.33 -4.41
N SER A 46 5.42 0.12 -4.83
CA SER A 46 4.04 -0.25 -5.17
C SER A 46 3.15 -0.29 -3.93
N ALA A 47 1.84 -0.12 -4.10
CA ALA A 47 0.85 -0.18 -3.02
C ALA A 47 0.96 -1.44 -2.15
N SER A 48 1.28 -2.59 -2.76
CA SER A 48 1.50 -3.86 -2.06
C SER A 48 2.78 -3.85 -1.21
N GLN A 49 3.85 -3.22 -1.68
CA GLN A 49 5.11 -3.10 -0.95
C GLN A 49 4.94 -2.15 0.24
N LEU A 50 4.24 -1.03 0.04
CA LEU A 50 3.86 -0.12 1.12
C LEU A 50 3.03 -0.83 2.21
N ALA A 51 2.04 -1.63 1.80
CA ALA A 51 1.25 -2.40 2.75
C ALA A 51 2.10 -3.43 3.52
N ALA A 52 3.07 -4.08 2.86
CA ALA A 52 4.00 -5.00 3.51
C ALA A 52 4.91 -4.31 4.54
N VAL A 53 5.46 -3.13 4.20
CA VAL A 53 6.26 -2.33 5.13
C VAL A 53 5.42 -1.91 6.34
N ALA A 54 4.21 -1.39 6.11
CA ALA A 54 3.32 -0.99 7.20
C ALA A 54 2.91 -2.17 8.10
N GLN A 55 2.70 -3.36 7.52
CA GLN A 55 2.40 -4.55 8.30
C GLN A 55 3.60 -5.02 9.13
N GLU A 56 4.82 -4.91 8.62
CA GLU A 56 6.03 -5.21 9.40
C GLU A 56 6.22 -4.21 10.55
N ILE A 57 5.97 -2.92 10.29
CA ILE A 57 5.96 -1.88 11.32
C ILE A 57 4.94 -2.24 12.42
N ASP A 58 3.74 -2.68 12.06
CA ASP A 58 2.70 -3.05 13.02
C ASP A 58 3.10 -4.28 13.86
N ASN A 59 3.68 -5.31 13.22
CA ASN A 59 4.17 -6.53 13.86
C ASN A 59 5.43 -6.33 14.71
N THR A 60 6.20 -5.27 14.47
CA THR A 60 7.45 -5.02 15.18
C THR A 60 7.21 -4.19 16.44
N ASP A 61 7.70 -4.67 17.58
CA ASP A 61 7.61 -3.97 18.87
C ASP A 61 8.80 -3.02 19.11
N GLY A 62 8.49 -1.82 19.62
CA GLY A 62 9.46 -0.77 19.94
C GLY A 62 9.77 0.17 18.77
N ALA A 63 9.73 1.48 19.02
CA ALA A 63 9.89 2.51 17.98
C ALA A 63 11.20 2.37 17.17
N ALA A 64 12.33 2.19 17.85
CA ALA A 64 13.63 2.04 17.19
C ALA A 64 13.71 0.78 16.30
N ASN A 65 13.04 -0.31 16.69
CA ASN A 65 12.99 -1.52 15.88
C ASN A 65 12.07 -1.35 14.67
N LYS A 66 10.94 -0.66 14.85
CA LYS A 66 10.00 -0.32 13.75
C LYS A 66 10.70 0.51 12.68
N GLU A 67 11.50 1.51 13.09
CA GLU A 67 12.32 2.32 12.17
C GLU A 67 13.32 1.44 11.39
N ALA A 68 14.09 0.63 12.10
CA ALA A 68 15.08 -0.26 11.47
C ALA A 68 14.44 -1.30 10.53
N ALA A 69 13.30 -1.87 10.91
CA ALA A 69 12.56 -2.84 10.09
C ALA A 69 11.99 -2.17 8.83
N ALA A 70 11.39 -1.00 8.97
CA ALA A 70 10.87 -0.22 7.84
C ALA A 70 11.99 0.13 6.86
N GLU A 71 13.11 0.66 7.35
CA GLU A 71 14.24 1.07 6.50
C GLU A 71 14.87 -0.15 5.79
N ALA A 72 15.00 -1.28 6.49
CA ALA A 72 15.52 -2.52 5.91
C ALA A 72 14.62 -3.05 4.78
N LEU A 73 13.30 -3.04 4.96
CA LEU A 73 12.35 -3.46 3.93
C LEU A 73 12.32 -2.51 2.73
N ILE A 74 12.30 -1.20 2.98
CA ILE A 74 12.34 -0.20 1.90
C ILE A 74 13.61 -0.37 1.08
N ARG A 75 14.75 -0.58 1.74
CA ARG A 75 16.03 -0.85 1.08
C ARG A 75 16.02 -2.17 0.29
N ALA A 76 15.35 -3.21 0.80
CA ALA A 76 15.22 -4.50 0.11
C ALA A 76 14.34 -4.44 -1.14
N TYR A 77 13.41 -3.47 -1.21
CA TYR A 77 12.55 -3.27 -2.38
C TYR A 77 13.15 -2.36 -3.46
N ARG A 78 14.27 -1.68 -3.18
CA ARG A 78 15.01 -0.91 -4.18
C ARG A 78 16.06 -1.77 -4.88
#